data_AF-A0A8K0P908-F1
#
_entry.id   AF-A0A8K0P908-F1
#
_cell.length_a   1.000
_cell.length_b   1.000
_cell.length_c   1.000
_cell.angle_alpha   90.00
_cell.angle_beta   90.00
_cell.angle_gamma   90.00
#
_symmetry.space_group_name_H-M   'P 1'
#
loop_
_entity.id
_entity.type
_entity.pdbx_description
1 polymer ?
#
loop_
_entity_poly.entity_id
_entity_poly.type
_entity_poly.pdbx_seq_one_letter_code
_entity_poly.pdbx_strand_id
1 'polypeptide(L)'
;MFIRLTWVVGTAGAIQGFLIVLTCCCVTMLTAISMSAIATNGVVPAGGSYFMISRSLGPEFGGAVGMLFYTGTTLAAAMYIVGAVEIVITYMAPSLSIFGDFTKDANIMYNNFRVYGTGLLLLMATIVFVGVKFVNKFATVALACVLLSILAVYAGIFINFHGNDKLL
;
A
#
# COMPACT_ATOMS: atom_id res chain seq x y z
N MET A 1 -1.36 -0.92 6.11
CA MET A 1 -2.09 -1.37 7.32
C MET A 1 -1.13 -1.57 8.49
N PHE A 2 -0.20 -2.54 8.41
CA PHE A 2 0.59 -2.99 9.56
C PHE A 2 1.50 -1.93 10.22
N ILE A 3 2.13 -1.03 9.45
CA ILE A 3 3.11 -0.08 10.00
C ILE A 3 2.45 1.14 10.68
N ARG A 4 1.34 1.65 10.13
CA ARG A 4 0.82 2.98 10.51
C ARG A 4 -0.55 2.97 11.18
N LEU A 5 -1.34 1.89 11.07
CA LEU A 5 -2.69 1.86 11.63
C LEU A 5 -2.67 1.94 13.17
N THR A 6 -1.72 1.26 13.81
CA THR A 6 -1.52 1.32 15.27
C THR A 6 -1.18 2.72 15.76
N TRP A 7 -0.31 3.43 15.02
CA TRP A 7 0.04 4.82 15.34
C TRP A 7 -1.12 5.79 15.13
N VAL A 8 -1.93 5.62 14.07
CA VAL A 8 -3.13 6.44 13.84
C VAL A 8 -4.13 6.27 14.97
N VAL A 9 -4.42 5.03 15.38
CA VAL A 9 -5.34 4.77 16.50
C VAL A 9 -4.74 5.23 17.83
N GLY A 10 -3.43 5.09 18.02
CA GLY A 10 -2.74 5.55 19.24
C GLY A 10 -2.71 7.07 19.40
N THR A 11 -2.66 7.84 18.30
CA THR A 11 -2.61 9.31 18.33
C THR A 11 -3.98 9.96 18.33
N ALA A 12 -4.92 9.50 17.49
CA ALA A 12 -6.27 10.05 17.41
C ALA A 12 -7.23 9.47 18.47
N GLY A 13 -6.91 8.29 19.01
CA GLY A 13 -7.81 7.51 19.85
C GLY A 13 -8.81 6.68 19.05
N ALA A 14 -9.48 5.74 19.74
CA ALA A 14 -10.33 4.73 19.11
C ALA A 14 -11.52 5.33 18.34
N ILE A 15 -12.23 6.30 18.92
CA ILE A 15 -13.44 6.89 18.33
C ILE A 15 -13.10 7.71 17.07
N GLN A 16 -12.09 8.58 17.15
CA GLN A 16 -11.69 9.40 16.01
C GLN A 16 -11.02 8.53 14.91
N GLY A 17 -10.20 7.56 15.30
CA GLY A 17 -9.64 6.58 14.37
C GLY A 17 -10.71 5.80 13.61
N PHE A 18 -11.79 5.39 14.28
CA PHE A 18 -12.94 4.75 13.63
C PHE A 18 -13.64 5.68 12.63
N LEU A 19 -13.89 6.95 13.00
CA LEU A 19 -14.52 7.93 12.10
C LEU A 19 -13.68 8.22 10.85
N ILE A 20 -12.35 8.27 10.98
CA ILE A 20 -11.44 8.42 9.84
C ILE A 20 -11.61 7.26 8.86
N VAL A 21 -11.52 6.02 9.36
CA VAL A 21 -11.66 4.81 8.53
C VAL A 21 -13.05 4.74 7.88
N LEU A 22 -14.10 5.05 8.64
CA LEU A 22 -15.48 5.09 8.14
C LEU A 22 -15.63 6.07 6.98
N THR A 23 -15.12 7.30 7.14
CA THR A 23 -15.20 8.33 6.10
C THR A 23 -14.47 7.91 4.83
N CYS A 24 -13.24 7.38 4.94
CA CYS A 24 -12.49 6.87 3.79
C CYS A 24 -13.21 5.70 3.09
N CYS A 25 -13.82 4.80 3.86
CA CYS A 25 -14.59 3.68 3.33
C CYS A 25 -15.83 4.18 2.56
N CYS A 26 -16.58 5.14 3.11
CA CYS A 26 -17.73 5.74 2.45
C CYS A 26 -17.37 6.37 1.09
N VAL A 27 -16.29 7.15 1.03
CA VAL A 27 -15.81 7.76 -0.23
C VAL A 27 -15.46 6.69 -1.27
N THR A 28 -14.76 5.63 -0.86
CA THR A 28 -14.36 4.54 -1.75
C THR A 28 -15.58 3.74 -2.22
N MET A 29 -16.55 3.50 -1.34
CA MET A 29 -17.80 2.80 -1.64
C MET A 29 -18.65 3.59 -2.64
N LEU A 30 -18.83 4.89 -2.44
CA LEU A 30 -19.53 5.77 -3.40
C LEU A 30 -18.84 5.74 -4.77
N THR A 31 -17.52 5.81 -4.80
CA THR A 31 -16.72 5.70 -6.03
C THR A 31 -16.93 4.34 -6.72
N ALA A 32 -16.98 3.25 -5.96
CA ALA A 32 -17.23 1.90 -6.47
C ALA A 32 -18.64 1.77 -7.07
N ILE A 33 -19.65 2.40 -6.46
CA ILE A 33 -21.01 2.45 -7.01
C ILE A 33 -21.02 3.22 -8.34
N SER A 34 -20.36 4.38 -8.41
CA SER A 34 -20.23 5.14 -9.67
C SER A 34 -19.50 4.34 -10.75
N MET A 35 -18.40 3.66 -10.40
CA MET A 35 -17.67 2.77 -11.31
C MET A 35 -18.53 1.60 -11.78
N SER A 36 -19.40 1.06 -10.91
CA SER A 36 -20.33 -0.02 -11.28
C SER A 36 -21.36 0.46 -12.30
N ALA A 37 -21.87 1.68 -12.17
CA ALA A 37 -22.78 2.28 -13.15
C ALA A 37 -22.09 2.55 -14.50
N ILE A 38 -20.82 2.96 -14.49
CA ILE A 38 -20.01 3.11 -15.70
C ILE A 38 -19.78 1.75 -16.37
N ALA A 39 -19.43 0.73 -15.59
CA ALA A 39 -19.18 -0.63 -16.09
C ALA A 39 -20.40 -1.31 -16.70
N THR A 40 -21.62 -0.94 -16.28
CA THR A 40 -22.86 -1.46 -16.86
C THR A 40 -23.40 -0.60 -18.00
N ASN A 41 -22.76 0.54 -18.30
CA ASN A 41 -23.18 1.43 -19.39
C ASN A 41 -22.52 1.02 -20.71
N GLY A 42 -23.26 0.26 -21.52
CA GLY A 42 -22.86 -0.19 -22.84
C GLY A 42 -22.21 -1.57 -22.86
N VAL A 43 -21.64 -1.94 -24.01
CA VAL A 43 -20.88 -3.20 -24.15
C VAL A 43 -19.48 -2.98 -23.60
N VAL A 44 -19.07 -3.77 -22.61
CA VAL A 44 -17.71 -3.71 -22.03
C VAL A 44 -16.76 -4.51 -22.91
N PRO A 45 -15.93 -3.88 -23.76
CA PRO A 45 -14.99 -4.58 -24.59
C PRO A 45 -13.74 -4.87 -23.75
N ALA A 46 -12.94 -5.86 -24.15
CA ALA A 46 -11.67 -6.15 -23.47
C ALA A 46 -10.76 -4.90 -23.54
N GLY A 47 -10.35 -4.35 -22.39
CA GLY A 47 -9.53 -3.12 -22.36
C GLY A 47 -9.16 -2.55 -20.99
N GLY A 48 -9.58 -3.17 -19.88
CA GLY A 48 -9.29 -2.68 -18.53
C GLY A 48 -10.06 -1.41 -18.14
N SER A 49 -9.68 -0.80 -17.02
CA SER A 49 -10.43 0.31 -16.41
C SER A 49 -10.38 1.62 -17.21
N TYR A 50 -9.21 1.99 -17.76
CA TYR A 50 -9.08 3.20 -18.58
C TYR A 50 -9.97 3.15 -19.83
N PHE A 51 -9.98 2.01 -20.52
CA PHE A 51 -10.77 1.83 -21.73
C PHE A 51 -12.27 1.92 -21.43
N MET A 52 -12.72 1.30 -20.33
CA MET A 52 -14.09 1.37 -19.85
C MET A 52 -14.53 2.83 -19.59
N ILE A 53 -13.73 3.61 -18.86
CA ILE A 53 -14.05 5.01 -18.52
C ILE A 53 -14.08 5.90 -19.78
N SER A 54 -13.07 5.79 -20.63
CA SER A 54 -12.95 6.65 -21.82
C SER A 54 -14.09 6.49 -22.82
N ARG A 55 -14.71 5.30 -22.91
CA ARG A 55 -15.86 5.08 -23.80
C ARG A 55 -17.18 5.53 -23.21
N SER A 56 -17.39 5.36 -21.91
CA SER A 56 -18.66 5.72 -21.26
C SER A 56 -18.75 7.24 -20.99
N LEU A 57 -17.63 7.91 -20.68
CA LEU A 57 -17.61 9.34 -20.34
C LEU A 57 -16.99 10.25 -21.42
N GLY A 58 -16.40 9.65 -22.47
CA GLY A 58 -15.74 10.38 -23.55
C GLY A 58 -14.23 10.59 -23.35
N PRO A 59 -13.52 11.02 -24.41
CA PRO A 59 -12.06 11.07 -24.44
C PRO A 59 -11.46 12.12 -23.48
N GLU A 60 -12.16 13.24 -23.27
CA GLU A 60 -11.70 14.33 -22.41
C GLU A 60 -11.63 13.90 -20.93
N PHE A 61 -12.72 13.33 -20.42
CA PHE A 61 -12.78 12.79 -19.06
C PHE A 61 -11.89 11.54 -18.90
N GLY A 62 -11.87 10.65 -19.91
CA GLY A 62 -11.01 9.48 -19.90
C GLY A 62 -9.52 9.85 -19.80
N GLY A 63 -9.06 10.81 -20.60
CA GLY A 63 -7.68 11.30 -20.57
C GLY A 63 -7.30 11.93 -19.23
N ALA A 64 -8.12 12.83 -18.70
CA ALA A 64 -7.86 13.50 -17.43
C ALA A 64 -7.79 12.51 -16.25
N VAL A 65 -8.78 11.61 -16.13
CA VAL A 65 -8.80 10.59 -15.07
C VAL A 65 -7.65 9.60 -15.22
N GLY A 66 -7.32 9.21 -16.45
CA GLY A 66 -6.18 8.32 -16.74
C GLY A 66 -4.85 8.89 -16.28
N MET A 67 -4.58 10.17 -16.57
CA MET A 67 -3.34 10.85 -16.15
C MET A 67 -3.22 10.97 -14.63
N LEU A 68 -4.32 11.27 -13.94
CA LEU A 68 -4.37 11.32 -12.49
C LEU A 68 -4.14 9.93 -11.87
N PHE A 69 -4.78 8.89 -12.41
CA PHE A 69 -4.61 7.51 -11.94
C PHE A 69 -3.19 6.99 -12.17
N TYR A 70 -2.58 7.30 -13.32
CA TYR A 70 -1.18 6.96 -13.61
C TYR A 70 -0.22 7.62 -12.61
N THR A 71 -0.39 8.92 -12.36
CA THR A 71 0.45 9.65 -11.40
C THR A 71 0.25 9.13 -9.98
N GLY A 72 -1.00 8.90 -9.58
CA GLY A 72 -1.34 8.37 -8.25
C GLY A 72 -0.75 6.97 -7.99
N THR A 73 -0.86 6.07 -8.97
CA THR A 73 -0.26 4.72 -8.86
C THR A 73 1.26 4.74 -8.86
N THR A 74 1.88 5.67 -9.60
CA THR A 74 3.34 5.89 -9.58
C THR A 74 3.82 6.34 -8.19
N LEU A 75 3.12 7.30 -7.57
CA LEU A 75 3.43 7.76 -6.22
C LEU A 75 3.15 6.66 -5.17
N ALA A 76 2.09 5.87 -5.35
CA ALA A 76 1.81 4.73 -4.49
C ALA A 76 2.92 3.67 -4.54
N ALA A 77 3.47 3.39 -5.73
CA ALA A 77 4.61 2.47 -5.88
C ALA A 77 5.83 2.97 -5.09
N ALA A 78 6.15 4.27 -5.18
CA ALA A 78 7.22 4.87 -4.38
C ALA A 78 6.95 4.74 -2.87
N MET A 79 5.71 4.98 -2.42
CA MET A 79 5.31 4.79 -1.02
C MET A 79 5.51 3.34 -0.55
N TYR A 80 5.14 2.35 -1.36
CA TYR A 80 5.31 0.94 -1.00
C TYR A 80 6.78 0.52 -0.91
N ILE A 81 7.64 1.03 -1.81
CA ILE A 81 9.09 0.79 -1.76
C ILE A 81 9.68 1.36 -0.48
N VAL A 82 9.34 2.61 -0.14
CA VAL A 82 9.82 3.26 1.09
C VAL A 82 9.34 2.49 2.33
N GLY A 83 8.08 2.05 2.36
CA GLY A 83 7.56 1.24 3.45
C GLY A 83 8.25 -0.13 3.58
N ALA A 84 8.63 -0.77 2.46
CA ALA A 84 9.39 -2.01 2.49
C ALA A 84 10.80 -1.79 3.04
N VAL A 85 11.46 -0.70 2.65
CA VAL A 85 12.79 -0.32 3.16
C VAL A 85 12.73 -0.05 4.68
N GLU A 86 11.70 0.64 5.16
CA GLU A 86 11.47 0.84 6.59
C GLU A 86 11.35 -0.48 7.34
N ILE A 87 10.62 -1.45 6.81
CA ILE A 87 10.49 -2.78 7.44
C ILE A 87 11.86 -3.46 7.55
N VAL A 88 12.61 -3.48 6.44
CA VAL A 88 13.91 -4.17 6.38
C VAL A 88 14.92 -3.54 7.33
N ILE A 89 15.05 -2.23 7.30
CA ILE A 89 16.07 -1.51 8.06
C ILE A 89 15.72 -1.45 9.55
N THR A 90 14.46 -1.14 9.90
CA THR A 90 14.08 -0.90 11.29
C THR A 90 13.79 -2.19 12.05
N TYR A 91 13.16 -3.19 11.40
CA TYR A 91 12.64 -4.36 12.11
C TYR A 91 13.37 -5.67 11.79
N MET A 92 13.96 -5.81 10.59
CA MET A 92 14.56 -7.08 10.18
C MET A 92 16.09 -7.12 10.35
N ALA A 93 16.78 -6.06 9.95
CA ALA A 93 18.24 -5.99 9.96
C ALA A 93 18.76 -4.57 10.27
N PRO A 94 18.67 -4.12 11.54
CA PRO A 94 19.19 -2.81 11.95
C PRO A 94 20.72 -2.69 11.82
N SER A 95 21.44 -3.80 11.70
CA SER A 95 22.88 -3.84 11.45
C SER A 95 23.28 -3.48 10.01
N LEU A 96 22.33 -3.44 9.06
CA LEU A 96 22.59 -3.09 7.65
C LEU A 96 22.71 -1.58 7.41
N SER A 97 22.78 -0.74 8.45
CA SER A 97 23.02 0.69 8.27
C SER A 97 24.38 0.97 7.64
N ILE A 98 24.39 1.67 6.50
CA ILE A 98 25.63 2.08 5.83
C ILE A 98 26.16 3.38 6.43
N PHE A 99 25.26 4.29 6.85
CA PHE A 99 25.61 5.64 7.30
C PHE A 99 25.69 5.81 8.83
N GLY A 100 25.72 4.73 9.61
CA GLY A 100 25.83 4.76 11.07
C GLY A 100 24.50 4.62 11.82
N ASP A 101 24.49 4.94 13.11
CA ASP A 101 23.34 4.69 13.99
C ASP A 101 22.13 5.59 13.63
N PHE A 102 21.01 4.98 13.23
CA PHE A 102 19.80 5.68 12.77
C PHE A 102 19.11 6.50 13.86
N THR A 103 19.39 6.19 15.13
CA THR A 103 18.73 6.82 16.28
C THR A 103 19.34 8.19 16.62
N LYS A 104 20.52 8.51 16.09
CA LYS A 104 21.26 9.72 16.46
C LYS A 104 20.94 10.93 15.58
N ASP A 105 20.64 10.72 14.30
CA ASP A 105 20.38 11.80 13.35
C ASP A 105 19.34 11.43 12.29
N ALA A 106 18.32 12.27 12.13
CA ALA A 106 17.29 12.11 11.10
C ALA A 106 17.86 12.13 9.68
N ASN A 107 18.94 12.89 9.45
CA ASN A 107 19.61 12.99 8.15
C ASN A 107 20.27 11.66 7.73
N ILE A 108 20.80 10.90 8.68
CA ILE A 108 21.40 9.58 8.45
C ILE A 108 20.32 8.57 8.05
N MET A 109 19.16 8.63 8.72
CA MET A 109 17.99 7.81 8.36
C MET A 109 17.52 8.10 6.94
N TYR A 110 17.35 9.37 6.55
CA TYR A 110 16.91 9.73 5.20
C TYR A 110 17.89 9.28 4.11
N ASN A 111 19.20 9.39 4.35
CA ASN A 111 20.20 8.95 3.38
C ASN A 111 20.18 7.43 3.18
N ASN A 112 20.04 6.66 4.26
CA ASN A 112 19.87 5.21 4.15
C ASN A 112 18.60 4.86 3.36
N PHE A 113 17.48 5.53 3.64
CA PHE A 113 16.22 5.30 2.91
C PHE A 113 16.33 5.61 1.41
N ARG A 114 17.07 6.66 1.04
CA ARG A 114 17.33 7.00 -0.37
C ARG A 114 18.16 5.94 -1.08
N VAL A 115 19.23 5.45 -0.46
CA VAL A 115 20.12 4.44 -1.07
C VAL A 115 19.40 3.10 -1.21
N TYR A 116 18.78 2.60 -0.15
CA TYR A 116 18.05 1.33 -0.21
C TYR A 116 16.79 1.42 -1.06
N GLY A 117 16.09 2.56 -1.04
CA GLY A 117 14.92 2.80 -1.87
C GLY A 117 15.23 2.83 -3.36
N THR A 118 16.32 3.50 -3.77
CA THR A 118 16.75 3.52 -5.18
C THR A 118 17.25 2.15 -5.64
N GLY A 119 17.99 1.42 -4.80
CA GLY A 119 18.40 0.05 -5.09
C GLY A 119 17.20 -0.90 -5.28
N LEU A 120 16.21 -0.84 -4.38
CA LEU A 120 15.00 -1.66 -4.46
C LEU A 120 14.14 -1.27 -5.67
N LEU A 121 14.04 0.01 -6.00
CA LEU A 121 13.36 0.49 -7.20
C LEU A 121 13.96 -0.09 -8.48
N LEU A 122 15.29 -0.04 -8.63
CA LEU A 122 15.99 -0.58 -9.80
C LEU A 122 15.82 -2.09 -9.92
N LEU A 123 15.85 -2.80 -8.80
CA LEU A 123 15.60 -4.25 -8.75
C LEU A 123 14.17 -4.57 -9.19
N MET A 124 13.17 -3.87 -8.65
CA MET A 124 11.76 -4.05 -9.03
C MET A 124 11.52 -3.70 -10.50
N ALA A 125 12.13 -2.62 -10.99
CA ALA A 125 12.06 -2.25 -12.41
C ALA A 125 12.62 -3.38 -13.29
N THR A 126 13.78 -3.93 -12.93
CA THR A 126 14.40 -5.04 -13.67
C THR A 126 13.50 -6.29 -13.69
N ILE A 127 12.86 -6.64 -12.57
CA ILE A 127 11.93 -7.78 -12.50
C ILE A 127 10.73 -7.57 -13.42
N VAL A 128 10.15 -6.37 -13.42
CA VAL A 128 9.03 -6.04 -14.31
C VAL A 128 9.45 -6.09 -15.78
N PHE A 129 10.66 -5.62 -16.10
CA PHE A 129 11.23 -5.72 -17.46
C PHE A 129 11.45 -7.17 -17.92
N VAL A 130 11.92 -8.06 -17.05
CA VAL A 130 12.15 -9.47 -17.38
C VAL A 130 10.84 -10.21 -17.68
N GLY A 131 9.75 -9.89 -16.98
CA GLY A 131 8.42 -10.34 -17.39
C GLY A 131 7.36 -10.39 -16.29
N VAL A 132 6.23 -9.74 -16.56
CA VAL A 132 5.07 -9.64 -15.64
C VAL A 132 4.36 -10.98 -15.42
N LYS A 133 4.51 -11.95 -16.33
CA LYS A 133 3.89 -13.29 -16.19
C LYS A 133 4.36 -14.01 -14.93
N PHE A 134 5.63 -13.86 -14.58
CA PHE A 134 6.19 -14.43 -13.35
C PHE A 134 5.56 -13.76 -12.13
N VAL A 135 5.54 -12.42 -12.10
CA VAL A 135 4.96 -11.62 -11.01
C VAL A 135 3.50 -12.01 -10.73
N ASN A 136 2.71 -12.24 -11.77
CA ASN A 136 1.30 -12.62 -11.62
C ASN A 136 1.13 -13.99 -10.93
N LYS A 137 2.10 -14.91 -11.07
CA LYS A 137 2.07 -16.19 -10.36
C LYS A 137 2.35 -16.03 -8.86
N PHE A 138 3.16 -15.05 -8.47
CA PHE A 138 3.45 -14.75 -7.06
C PHE A 138 2.36 -13.92 -6.37
N ALA A 139 1.49 -13.26 -7.13
CA ALA A 139 0.40 -12.45 -6.58
C ALA A 139 -0.52 -13.26 -5.65
N THR A 140 -0.81 -14.52 -5.97
CA THR A 140 -1.64 -15.40 -5.13
C THR A 140 -0.94 -15.76 -3.82
N VAL A 141 0.37 -15.97 -3.84
CA VAL A 141 1.19 -16.21 -2.65
C VAL A 141 1.20 -14.97 -1.74
N ALA A 142 1.36 -13.79 -2.34
CA ALA A 142 1.29 -12.52 -1.60
C ALA A 142 -0.08 -12.34 -0.91
N LEU A 143 -1.18 -12.64 -1.62
CA LEU A 143 -2.53 -12.60 -1.05
C LEU A 143 -2.66 -13.55 0.15
N ALA A 144 -2.16 -14.79 0.02
CA ALA A 144 -2.19 -15.76 1.12
C ALA A 144 -1.42 -15.26 2.35
N CYS A 145 -0.24 -14.64 2.16
CA CYS A 145 0.55 -14.05 3.23
C CYS A 145 -0.19 -12.95 3.99
N VAL A 146 -0.89 -12.06 3.27
CA VAL A 146 -1.69 -10.98 3.88
C VAL A 146 -2.84 -11.56 4.71
N LEU A 147 -3.57 -12.55 4.16
CA LEU A 147 -4.68 -13.19 4.87
C LEU A 147 -4.21 -13.90 6.14
N LEU A 148 -3.12 -14.66 6.06
CA LEU A 148 -2.53 -15.33 7.22
C LEU A 148 -2.09 -14.31 8.29
N SER A 149 -1.50 -13.19 7.88
CA SER A 149 -1.08 -12.12 8.80
C SER A 149 -2.28 -11.51 9.53
N ILE A 150 -3.39 -11.28 8.83
CA ILE A 150 -4.63 -10.76 9.45
C ILE A 150 -5.22 -11.78 10.44
N LEU A 151 -5.28 -13.05 10.06
CA LEU A 151 -5.76 -14.12 10.95
C LEU A 151 -4.89 -14.26 12.20
N ALA A 152 -3.57 -14.15 12.06
CA ALA A 152 -2.63 -14.17 13.19
C ALA A 152 -2.88 -13.01 14.17
N VAL A 153 -3.18 -11.81 13.67
CA VAL A 153 -3.56 -10.68 14.52
C VAL A 153 -4.84 -10.98 15.30
N TYR A 154 -5.88 -11.52 14.65
CA TYR A 154 -7.12 -11.89 15.33
C TYR A 154 -6.90 -13.00 16.37
N ALA A 155 -6.15 -14.04 16.03
CA ALA A 155 -5.82 -15.12 16.98
C ALA A 155 -5.04 -14.57 18.20
N GLY A 156 -4.13 -13.62 17.99
CA GLY A 156 -3.38 -12.96 19.06
C GLY A 156 -4.27 -12.23 20.07
N ILE A 157 -5.37 -11.61 19.61
CA ILE A 157 -6.33 -10.93 20.49
C ILE A 157 -7.00 -11.92 21.46
N PHE A 158 -7.35 -13.13 20.99
CA PHE A 158 -8.01 -14.13 21.84
C PHE A 158 -7.07 -14.80 22.84
N ILE A 159 -5.79 -14.96 22.50
CA ILE A 159 -4.79 -15.61 23.37
C ILE A 159 -4.34 -14.68 24.49
N ASN A 160 -4.24 -13.37 24.24
CA ASN A 160 -3.71 -12.39 25.20
C ASN A 160 -4.78 -11.42 25.71
N PHE A 161 -5.90 -11.97 26.22
CA PHE A 161 -7.05 -11.17 26.67
C PHE A 161 -6.76 -10.28 27.90
N HIS A 162 -5.77 -10.65 28.72
CA HIS A 162 -5.38 -9.89 29.93
C HIS A 162 -4.30 -8.83 29.69
N GLY A 163 -3.80 -8.68 28.45
CA GLY A 163 -2.70 -7.78 28.14
C GLY A 163 -1.35 -8.27 28.69
N ASN A 164 -0.26 -7.78 28.10
CA ASN A 164 1.09 -8.02 28.59
C ASN A 164 1.73 -6.65 28.90
N ASP A 165 1.88 -6.33 30.19
CA ASP A 165 2.41 -5.05 30.68
C ASP A 165 3.88 -4.80 30.29
N LYS A 166 4.54 -5.78 29.67
CA LYS A 166 5.96 -5.71 29.28
C LYS A 166 6.21 -5.06 27.91
N LEU A 167 5.18 -4.47 27.29
CA LEU A 167 5.25 -3.87 25.94
C LEU A 167 5.05 -2.34 25.94
N LEU A 168 4.94 -1.72 27.13
CA LEU A 168 5.08 -0.28 27.34
C LEU A 168 6.53 0.06 27.68
#